data_AF-A0A202E427-F1
#
_entry.id   AF-A0A202E427-F1
#
_cell.length_a   1.000
_cell.length_b   1.000
_cell.length_c   1.000
_cell.angle_alpha   90.00
_cell.angle_beta   90.00
_cell.angle_gamma   90.00
#
_symmetry.space_group_name_H-M   'P 1'
#
loop_
_entity.id
_entity.type
_entity.pdbx_description
1 polymer ?
#
loop_
_entity_poly.entity_id
_entity_poly.type
_entity_poly.pdbx_seq_one_letter_code
_entity_poly.pdbx_strand_id
1 'polypeptide(L)'
;MILTERGEEYVAGGDYENQPWNVTADQADTLIDLLYEKPFHSDLTYSLVALLESVFELSKNSHPVPRDQVEDWYASKVGKRDSWGERTRTDVVRWLSTYLDELGLLSRVDRQFYITPEGFQLISYVMIDKGKAMIRSQ
;
A
#
# COMPACT_ATOMS: atom_id res chain seq x y z
N MET A 1 19.38 -18.54 -7.49
CA MET A 1 18.34 -17.95 -6.60
C MET A 1 17.07 -18.73 -6.86
N ILE A 2 16.42 -19.27 -5.83
CA ILE A 2 15.14 -19.99 -5.99
C ILE A 2 14.05 -18.97 -5.72
N LEU A 3 13.18 -18.74 -6.70
CA LEU A 3 12.03 -17.85 -6.56
C LEU A 3 10.84 -18.64 -6.00
N THR A 4 9.90 -17.93 -5.40
CA THR A 4 8.57 -18.47 -5.12
C THR A 4 7.77 -18.50 -6.42
N GLU A 5 6.68 -19.28 -6.48
CA GLU A 5 5.75 -19.30 -7.62
C GLU A 5 5.30 -17.87 -8.02
N ARG A 6 4.87 -17.06 -7.04
CA ARG A 6 4.55 -15.64 -7.25
C ARG A 6 5.74 -14.80 -7.75
N GLY A 7 6.95 -15.14 -7.34
CA GLY A 7 8.17 -14.49 -7.84
C GLY A 7 8.45 -14.86 -9.29
N GLU A 8 8.14 -16.09 -9.71
CA GLU A 8 8.22 -16.52 -11.10
C GLU A 8 7.17 -15.82 -11.96
N GLU A 9 5.93 -15.68 -11.48
CA GLU A 9 4.86 -14.89 -12.13
C GLU A 9 5.28 -13.43 -12.32
N TYR A 10 5.75 -12.78 -11.26
CA TYR A 10 6.25 -11.41 -11.31
C TYR A 10 7.40 -11.26 -12.30
N VAL A 11 8.31 -12.23 -12.35
CA VAL A 11 9.41 -12.19 -13.30
C VAL A 11 8.89 -12.34 -14.73
N ALA A 12 7.98 -13.27 -14.98
CA ALA A 12 7.43 -13.54 -16.30
C ALA A 12 6.64 -12.37 -16.90
N GLY A 13 5.95 -11.57 -16.08
CA GLY A 13 5.18 -10.40 -16.52
C GLY A 13 6.01 -9.14 -16.80
N GLY A 14 7.33 -9.17 -16.57
CA GLY A 14 8.20 -8.01 -16.73
C GLY A 14 8.67 -7.78 -18.17
N ASP A 15 8.75 -6.52 -18.58
CA ASP A 15 9.39 -6.10 -19.83
C ASP A 15 10.79 -5.53 -19.54
N TYR A 16 11.74 -6.42 -19.24
CA TYR A 16 13.09 -6.02 -18.84
C TYR A 16 13.93 -5.44 -19.98
N GLU A 17 13.53 -5.66 -21.22
CA GLU A 17 14.23 -5.13 -22.38
C GLU A 17 13.87 -3.66 -22.63
N ASN A 18 12.58 -3.29 -22.48
CA ASN A 18 12.12 -1.93 -22.79
C ASN A 18 11.83 -1.08 -21.55
N GLN A 19 11.49 -1.69 -20.41
CA GLN A 19 11.10 -0.99 -19.17
C GLN A 19 11.73 -1.61 -17.90
N PRO A 20 13.06 -1.67 -17.80
CA PRO A 20 13.74 -2.37 -16.70
C PRO A 20 13.52 -1.78 -15.30
N TRP A 21 12.94 -0.59 -15.19
CA TRP A 21 12.82 0.16 -13.92
C TRP A 21 11.39 0.42 -13.47
N ASN A 22 10.39 0.13 -14.31
CA ASN A 22 8.99 0.39 -14.01
C ASN A 22 8.25 -0.93 -13.83
N VAL A 23 7.29 -0.96 -12.90
CA VAL A 23 6.37 -2.08 -12.74
C VAL A 23 5.44 -2.12 -13.96
N THR A 24 5.41 -3.24 -14.68
CA THR A 24 4.43 -3.45 -15.76
C THR A 24 3.03 -3.70 -15.20
N ALA A 25 2.00 -3.66 -16.04
CA ALA A 25 0.63 -3.98 -15.61
C ALA A 25 0.53 -5.40 -15.01
N ASP A 26 1.09 -6.41 -15.69
CA ASP A 26 1.07 -7.80 -15.21
C ASP A 26 1.80 -7.98 -13.87
N GLN A 27 2.92 -7.25 -13.70
CA GLN A 27 3.64 -7.21 -12.44
C GLN A 27 2.84 -6.54 -11.33
N ALA A 28 2.14 -5.45 -11.64
CA ALA A 28 1.26 -4.76 -10.70
C ALA A 28 0.11 -5.69 -10.27
N ASP A 29 -0.52 -6.39 -11.20
CA ASP A 29 -1.60 -7.34 -10.93
C ASP A 29 -1.13 -8.45 -9.99
N THR A 30 0.05 -9.03 -10.24
CA THR A 30 0.66 -10.05 -9.37
C THR A 30 0.83 -9.55 -7.92
N LEU A 31 1.23 -8.28 -7.77
CA LEU A 31 1.43 -7.67 -6.46
C LEU A 31 0.11 -7.31 -5.77
N ILE A 32 -0.87 -6.83 -6.53
CA ILE A 32 -2.23 -6.55 -6.04
C ILE A 32 -2.87 -7.83 -5.53
N ASP A 33 -2.78 -8.93 -6.27
CA ASP A 33 -3.26 -10.25 -5.84
C ASP A 33 -2.61 -10.69 -4.52
N LEU A 34 -1.29 -10.49 -4.38
CA LEU A 34 -0.60 -10.78 -3.13
C LEU A 34 -1.15 -9.95 -1.96
N LEU A 35 -1.51 -8.69 -2.18
CA LEU A 35 -2.11 -7.82 -1.16
C LEU A 35 -3.54 -8.26 -0.80
N TYR A 36 -4.32 -8.76 -1.75
CA TYR A 36 -5.64 -9.33 -1.48
C TYR A 36 -5.54 -10.64 -0.68
N GLU A 37 -4.66 -11.55 -1.08
CA GLU A 37 -4.54 -12.88 -0.48
C GLU A 37 -3.82 -12.87 0.87
N LYS A 38 -2.78 -12.04 0.98
CA LYS A 38 -1.80 -12.08 2.08
C LYS A 38 -1.40 -10.68 2.55
N PRO A 39 -2.37 -9.82 2.94
CA PRO A 39 -2.11 -8.42 3.31
C PRO A 39 -1.12 -8.26 4.47
N PHE A 40 -0.99 -9.26 5.36
CA PHE A 40 -0.17 -9.18 6.58
C PHE A 40 0.91 -10.25 6.70
N HIS A 41 1.35 -10.87 5.59
CA HIS A 41 2.35 -11.94 5.67
C HIS A 41 3.78 -11.44 5.86
N SER A 42 4.05 -10.17 5.54
CA SER A 42 5.37 -9.54 5.65
C SER A 42 5.25 -8.09 6.11
N ASP A 43 6.35 -7.53 6.61
CA ASP A 43 6.43 -6.12 6.98
C ASP A 43 6.08 -5.18 5.80
N LEU A 44 6.44 -5.59 4.57
CA LEU A 44 6.16 -4.80 3.37
C LEU A 44 4.67 -4.78 3.04
N THR A 45 4.03 -5.95 2.92
CA THR A 45 2.59 -6.01 2.61
C THR A 45 1.77 -5.32 3.70
N TYR A 46 2.17 -5.50 4.97
CA TYR A 46 1.57 -4.79 6.09
C TYR A 46 1.72 -3.28 5.93
N SER A 47 2.92 -2.78 5.61
CA SER A 47 3.19 -1.34 5.49
C SER A 47 2.42 -0.69 4.34
N LEU A 48 2.31 -1.37 3.19
CA LEU A 48 1.53 -0.90 2.05
C LEU A 48 0.04 -0.80 2.39
N VAL A 49 -0.53 -1.87 2.96
CA VAL A 49 -1.93 -1.90 3.38
C VAL A 49 -2.19 -0.86 4.47
N ALA A 50 -1.29 -0.72 5.44
CA ALA A 50 -1.42 0.27 6.51
C ALA A 50 -1.41 1.71 5.98
N LEU A 51 -0.56 2.02 4.98
CA LEU A 51 -0.56 3.35 4.37
C LEU A 51 -1.84 3.62 3.57
N LEU A 52 -2.30 2.64 2.77
CA LEU A 52 -3.56 2.75 2.05
C LEU A 52 -4.73 2.97 3.02
N GLU A 53 -4.77 2.21 4.12
CA GLU A 53 -5.76 2.35 5.18
C GLU A 53 -5.67 3.72 5.86
N SER A 54 -4.46 4.25 6.09
CA SER A 54 -4.24 5.60 6.63
C SER A 54 -4.83 6.68 5.72
N VAL A 55 -4.62 6.59 4.40
CA VAL A 55 -5.21 7.54 3.44
C VAL A 55 -6.75 7.41 3.44
N PHE A 56 -7.27 6.18 3.42
CA PHE A 56 -8.71 5.92 3.47
C PHE A 56 -9.39 6.44 4.76
N GLU A 57 -8.73 6.31 5.91
CA GLU A 57 -9.27 6.83 7.17
C GLU A 57 -9.32 8.35 7.18
N LEU A 58 -8.24 9.00 6.75
CA LEU A 58 -8.17 10.46 6.68
C LEU A 58 -9.11 11.03 5.61
N SER A 59 -9.34 10.31 4.51
CA SER A 59 -10.23 10.75 3.42
C SER A 59 -11.69 10.94 3.86
N LYS A 60 -12.09 10.34 4.98
CA LYS A 60 -13.42 10.53 5.58
C LYS A 60 -13.61 11.95 6.13
N ASN A 61 -12.52 12.65 6.43
CA ASN A 61 -12.54 14.01 6.98
C ASN A 61 -12.02 15.05 5.97
N SER A 62 -11.09 14.68 5.08
CA SER A 62 -10.49 15.58 4.11
C SER A 62 -10.17 14.83 2.82
N HIS A 63 -10.78 15.23 1.70
CA HIS A 63 -10.47 14.66 0.40
C HIS A 63 -10.26 15.77 -0.65
N PRO A 64 -9.10 15.84 -1.32
CA PRO A 64 -7.94 14.93 -1.20
C PRO A 64 -7.18 15.09 0.12
N VAL A 65 -6.43 14.06 0.52
CA VAL A 65 -5.76 14.01 1.83
C VAL A 65 -4.40 14.72 1.77
N PRO A 66 -4.13 15.73 2.62
CA PRO A 66 -2.82 16.36 2.69
C PRO A 66 -1.72 15.40 3.15
N ARG A 67 -0.54 15.45 2.50
CA ARG A 67 0.58 14.55 2.77
C ARG A 67 1.09 14.60 4.21
N ASP A 68 1.16 15.78 4.79
CA ASP A 68 1.55 16.01 6.18
C ASP A 68 0.63 15.24 7.16
N GLN A 69 -0.67 15.23 6.91
CA GLN A 69 -1.61 14.44 7.72
C GLN A 69 -1.36 12.93 7.57
N VAL A 70 -1.05 12.46 6.36
CA VAL A 70 -0.72 11.05 6.11
C VAL A 70 0.57 10.66 6.82
N GLU A 71 1.61 11.49 6.78
CA GLU A 71 2.90 11.24 7.44
C GLU A 71 2.76 11.04 8.96
N ASP A 72 2.00 11.92 9.62
CA ASP A 72 1.78 11.82 11.05
C ASP A 72 0.83 10.68 11.44
N TRP A 73 -0.23 10.48 10.65
CA TRP A 73 -1.20 9.42 10.91
C TRP A 73 -0.60 8.04 10.69
N TYR A 74 0.12 7.84 9.58
CA TYR A 74 0.78 6.57 9.28
C TYR A 74 1.79 6.20 10.37
N ALA A 75 2.67 7.12 10.78
CA ALA A 75 3.63 6.89 11.85
C ALA A 75 2.94 6.47 13.17
N SER A 76 1.80 7.08 13.47
CA SER A 76 0.99 6.70 14.63
C SER A 76 0.40 5.29 14.47
N LYS A 77 -0.14 4.98 13.30
CA LYS A 77 -0.77 3.70 12.98
C LYS A 77 0.17 2.51 13.10
N VAL A 78 1.42 2.67 12.65
CA VAL A 78 2.43 1.60 12.73
C VAL A 78 3.22 1.61 14.05
N GLY A 79 2.79 2.39 15.05
CA GLY A 79 3.41 2.43 16.37
C GLY A 79 4.80 3.09 16.39
N LYS A 80 5.08 3.98 15.44
CA LYS A 80 6.38 4.65 15.28
C LYS A 80 6.36 6.15 15.53
N ARG A 81 5.22 6.70 15.95
CA ARG A 81 5.02 8.14 16.26
C ARG A 81 6.20 8.77 17.01
N ASP A 82 6.63 8.16 18.11
CA ASP A 82 7.65 8.73 19.00
C ASP A 82 9.08 8.30 18.65
N SER A 83 9.24 7.34 17.73
CA SER A 83 10.56 6.79 17.35
C SER A 83 11.07 7.27 16.00
N TRP A 84 10.17 7.68 15.10
CA TRP A 84 10.54 8.24 13.80
C TRP A 84 10.57 9.75 13.85
N GLY A 85 11.72 10.33 13.50
CA GLY A 85 11.84 11.75 13.20
C GLY A 85 11.15 12.11 11.88
N GLU A 86 10.94 13.41 11.66
CA GLU A 86 10.25 13.96 10.47
C GLU A 86 10.77 13.36 9.16
N ARG A 87 12.09 13.39 8.95
CA ARG A 87 12.73 12.84 7.74
C ARG A 87 12.33 11.37 7.48
N THR A 88 12.35 10.53 8.51
CA THR A 88 12.00 9.11 8.37
C THR A 88 10.54 8.94 7.97
N ARG A 89 9.62 9.71 8.57
CA ARG A 89 8.20 9.67 8.21
C ARG A 89 7.99 10.07 6.75
N THR A 90 8.62 11.19 6.36
CA THR A 90 8.56 11.72 4.99
C THR A 90 9.11 10.74 3.97
N ASP A 91 10.25 10.10 4.25
CA ASP A 91 10.91 9.19 3.31
C ASP A 91 10.15 7.86 3.19
N VAL A 92 9.68 7.29 4.31
CA VAL A 92 8.88 6.04 4.31
C VAL A 92 7.55 6.24 3.59
N VAL A 93 6.81 7.31 3.91
CA VAL A 93 5.54 7.60 3.23
C VAL A 93 5.77 7.88 1.75
N ARG A 94 6.82 8.62 1.39
CA ARG A 94 7.17 8.83 -0.03
C ARG A 94 7.34 7.49 -0.74
N TRP A 95 8.21 6.63 -0.22
CA TRP A 95 8.53 5.34 -0.85
C TRP A 95 7.30 4.43 -0.98
N LEU A 96 6.56 4.22 0.11
CA LEU A 96 5.35 3.40 0.08
C LEU A 96 4.27 3.98 -0.83
N SER A 97 4.10 5.32 -0.83
CA SER A 97 3.09 5.95 -1.67
C SER A 97 3.44 5.90 -3.16
N THR A 98 4.72 5.98 -3.52
CA THR A 98 5.17 5.76 -4.90
C THR A 98 4.82 4.35 -5.34
N TYR A 99 5.05 3.35 -4.49
CA TYR A 99 4.69 1.97 -4.83
C TYR A 99 3.18 1.78 -4.99
N LEU A 100 2.37 2.35 -4.09
CA LEU A 100 0.91 2.30 -4.20
C LEU A 100 0.37 3.08 -5.42
N ASP A 101 1.06 4.13 -5.85
CA ASP A 101 0.76 4.90 -7.08
C ASP A 101 1.09 4.09 -8.33
N GLU A 102 2.23 3.40 -8.36
CA GLU A 102 2.63 2.47 -9.43
C GLU A 102 1.67 1.27 -9.53
N LEU A 103 1.14 0.80 -8.42
CA LEU A 103 0.09 -0.23 -8.39
C LEU A 103 -1.31 0.30 -8.72
N GLY A 104 -1.48 1.60 -8.96
CA GLY A 104 -2.78 2.21 -9.23
C GLY A 104 -3.77 2.17 -8.05
N LEU A 105 -3.29 1.94 -6.82
CA LEU A 105 -4.11 1.89 -5.60
C LEU A 105 -4.25 3.27 -4.92
N LEU A 106 -3.29 4.15 -5.16
CA LEU A 106 -3.35 5.56 -4.80
C LEU A 106 -3.05 6.41 -6.03
N SER A 107 -3.43 7.69 -5.97
CA SER A 107 -2.92 8.70 -6.87
C SER A 107 -2.35 9.88 -6.08
N ARG A 108 -1.18 10.37 -6.50
CA ARG A 108 -0.54 11.53 -5.89
C ARG A 108 -0.51 12.72 -6.84
N VAL A 109 -1.20 13.80 -6.45
CA VAL A 109 -1.14 15.09 -7.15
C VAL A 109 -0.58 16.13 -6.17
N ASP A 110 0.53 16.76 -6.55
CA ASP A 110 1.30 17.67 -5.69
C ASP A 110 1.64 17.07 -4.32
N ARG A 111 1.07 17.64 -3.25
CA ARG A 111 1.23 17.21 -1.85
C ARG A 111 -0.04 16.58 -1.30
N GLN A 112 -0.87 16.00 -2.16
CA GLN A 112 -2.15 15.43 -1.79
C GLN A 112 -2.30 14.00 -2.32
N PHE A 113 -3.02 13.19 -1.56
CA PHE A 113 -3.31 11.80 -1.88
C PHE A 113 -4.80 11.61 -2.19
N TYR A 114 -5.05 10.83 -3.23
CA TYR A 114 -6.36 10.36 -3.64
C TYR A 114 -6.35 8.84 -3.55
N ILE A 115 -7.40 8.27 -2.97
CA ILE A 115 -7.62 6.82 -3.08
C ILE A 115 -8.28 6.55 -4.44
N THR A 116 -7.74 5.59 -5.19
CA THR A 116 -8.35 5.17 -6.45
C THR A 116 -9.54 4.23 -6.18
N PRO A 117 -10.42 3.99 -7.16
CA PRO A 117 -11.45 2.96 -7.04
C PRO A 117 -10.88 1.58 -6.66
N GLU A 118 -9.75 1.20 -7.25
CA GLU A 118 -9.04 -0.05 -7.01
C GLU A 118 -8.50 -0.11 -5.58
N GLY A 119 -7.89 0.97 -5.10
CA GLY A 119 -7.46 1.11 -3.71
C GLY A 119 -8.62 1.01 -2.72
N PHE A 120 -9.77 1.61 -3.05
CA PHE A 120 -10.97 1.52 -2.23
C PHE A 120 -11.51 0.08 -2.15
N GLN A 121 -11.50 -0.66 -3.26
CA GLN A 121 -11.92 -2.06 -3.29
C GLN A 121 -11.01 -2.93 -2.42
N LEU A 122 -9.69 -2.77 -2.57
CA LEU A 122 -8.70 -3.53 -1.81
C LEU A 122 -8.86 -3.28 -0.31
N ILE A 123 -8.93 -2.01 0.10
CA ILE A 123 -9.04 -1.72 1.53
C ILE A 123 -10.37 -2.19 2.12
N SER A 124 -11.46 -2.12 1.35
CA SER A 124 -12.76 -2.64 1.76
C SER A 124 -12.70 -4.16 1.99
N TYR A 125 -12.05 -4.90 1.08
CA TYR A 125 -11.83 -6.34 1.24
C TYR A 125 -11.06 -6.65 2.52
N VAL A 126 -9.93 -5.97 2.74
CA VAL A 126 -9.09 -6.15 3.93
C VAL A 126 -9.87 -5.86 5.22
N MET A 127 -10.68 -4.80 5.25
CA MET A 127 -11.50 -4.46 6.42
C MET A 127 -12.55 -5.53 6.72
N ILE A 128 -13.19 -6.08 5.70
CA ILE A 128 -14.14 -7.19 5.84
C ILE A 128 -13.43 -8.43 6.39
N ASP A 129 -12.24 -8.76 5.89
CA ASP A 129 -11.48 -9.93 6.34
C ASP A 129 -11.07 -9.82 7.82
N LYS A 130 -10.54 -8.65 8.23
CA LYS A 130 -10.30 -8.34 9.65
C LYS A 130 -11.57 -8.53 10.49
N GLY A 131 -12.70 -8.01 10.02
CA GLY A 131 -13.99 -8.15 10.71
C GLY A 131 -14.42 -9.61 10.87
N LYS A 132 -14.26 -10.45 9.85
CA LYS A 132 -14.54 -11.89 9.91
C LYS A 132 -13.66 -12.60 10.94
N ALA A 133 -12.36 -12.27 10.97
CA ALA A 133 -11.42 -12.84 11.95
C ALA A 133 -11.83 -12.49 13.39
N MET A 134 -12.25 -11.25 13.64
CA MET A 134 -12.74 -10.81 14.95
C MET A 134 -13.98 -11.60 15.40
N ILE A 135 -14.97 -11.79 14.52
CA ILE A 135 -16.18 -12.56 14.83
C ILE A 135 -15.84 -14.02 15.19
N ARG A 136 -14.92 -14.64 14.45
CA ARG A 136 -14.51 -16.05 14.68
C ARG A 136 -13.68 -16.25 15.96
N SER A 137 -13.13 -15.18 16.52
CA SER A 137 -12.32 -15.22 17.74
C SER A 137 -13.15 -15.08 19.03
N GLN A 138 -14.47 -14.86 18.91
CA GLN A 138 -15.43 -14.86 20.02
C GLN A 138 -16.02 -16.25 20.23
#